data_AF-A0A821K4W6-F1
#
_entry.id   AF-A0A821K4W6-F1
#
_cell.length_a   1.000
_cell.length_b   1.000
_cell.length_c   1.000
_cell.angle_alpha   90.00
_cell.angle_beta   90.00
_cell.angle_gamma   90.00
#
_symmetry.space_group_name_H-M   'P 1'
#
loop_
_entity.id
_entity.type
_entity.pdbx_description
1 polymer ?
#
loop_
_entity_poly.entity_id
_entity_poly.type
_entity_poly.pdbx_seq_one_letter_code
_entity_poly.pdbx_strand_id
1 'polypeptide(L)'
;MALDDARPALTPCRDSIYCLQRNSSKHTKQFSHPCPYSELCKRKAKEPHLTHERHNVLKCTKDKYCSEKINPIHRANYRHTNLPDYLSLCRKQSNCQDTSLKHRIKYFHGETLPLIK
;
A
#
# COMPACT_ATOMS: atom_id res chain seq x y z
N MET A 1 31.15 -15.02 16.82
CA MET A 1 30.47 -15.39 15.57
C MET A 1 28.98 -15.16 15.80
N ALA A 2 28.43 -14.05 15.30
CA ALA A 2 26.99 -13.78 15.41
C ALA A 2 26.30 -14.54 14.28
N LEU A 3 25.38 -15.44 14.64
CA LEU A 3 24.47 -16.05 13.70
C LEU A 3 23.48 -14.96 13.27
N ASP A 4 23.61 -14.50 12.03
CA ASP A 4 22.55 -13.77 11.34
C ASP A 4 21.30 -14.65 11.37
N ASP A 5 20.38 -14.33 12.29
CA ASP A 5 19.06 -14.93 12.41
C ASP A 5 18.22 -14.42 11.23
N ALA A 6 18.53 -14.95 10.04
CA ALA A 6 17.85 -14.64 8.81
C ALA A 6 16.44 -15.23 8.87
N ARG A 7 15.53 -14.46 9.47
CA ARG A 7 14.11 -14.74 9.50
C ARG A 7 13.67 -15.13 8.07
N PRO A 8 13.08 -16.31 7.85
CA PRO A 8 12.72 -16.75 6.51
C PRO A 8 11.81 -15.70 5.87
N ALA A 9 12.10 -15.38 4.60
CA ALA A 9 11.31 -14.43 3.85
C ALA A 9 9.83 -14.87 3.85
N LEU A 10 8.94 -13.98 4.29
CA LEU A 10 7.51 -14.27 4.36
C LEU A 10 6.93 -14.43 2.96
N THR A 11 6.12 -15.46 2.75
CA THR A 11 5.44 -15.73 1.48
C THR A 11 4.59 -14.52 1.06
N PRO A 12 4.68 -14.03 -0.18
CA PRO A 12 3.82 -12.96 -0.65
C PRO A 12 2.33 -13.33 -0.51
N CYS A 13 1.53 -12.43 0.06
CA CYS A 13 0.09 -12.63 0.16
C CYS A 13 -0.54 -12.63 -1.24
N ARG A 14 -1.33 -13.66 -1.54
CA ARG A 14 -2.04 -13.79 -2.82
C ARG A 14 -2.94 -12.59 -3.13
N ASP A 15 -3.59 -12.02 -2.11
CA ASP A 15 -4.48 -10.87 -2.27
C ASP A 15 -3.73 -9.54 -2.36
N SER A 16 -2.42 -9.51 -2.07
CA SER A 16 -1.56 -8.32 -2.16
C SER A 16 -2.22 -7.07 -1.54
N ILE A 17 -2.35 -5.97 -2.30
CA ILE A 17 -2.99 -4.72 -1.86
C ILE A 17 -4.50 -4.85 -1.56
N TYR A 18 -5.15 -5.92 -2.03
CA TYR A 18 -6.55 -6.25 -1.76
C TYR A 18 -6.75 -7.11 -0.49
N CYS A 19 -5.68 -7.42 0.25
CA CYS A 19 -5.82 -8.22 1.47
C CYS A 19 -6.46 -7.42 2.62
N LEU A 20 -7.67 -7.82 3.03
CA LEU A 20 -8.34 -7.26 4.23
C LEU A 20 -7.60 -7.58 5.54
N GLN A 21 -6.77 -8.63 5.55
CA GLN A 21 -6.02 -9.11 6.70
C GLN A 21 -4.58 -8.57 6.76
N ARG A 22 -4.21 -7.61 5.88
CA ARG A 22 -2.86 -7.03 5.80
C ARG A 22 -2.29 -6.57 7.15
N ASN A 23 -3.12 -6.08 8.06
CA ASN A 23 -2.70 -5.55 9.36
C ASN A 23 -3.00 -6.53 10.52
N SER A 24 -3.43 -7.75 10.23
CA SER A 24 -3.71 -8.77 11.24
C SER A 24 -2.41 -9.41 11.70
N SER A 25 -2.12 -9.36 13.01
CA SER A 25 -0.91 -9.94 13.60
C SER A 25 -0.74 -11.43 13.34
N LYS A 26 -1.84 -12.17 13.13
CA LYS A 26 -1.78 -13.60 12.75
C LYS A 26 -1.34 -13.75 11.29
N HIS A 27 -1.87 -12.91 10.41
CA HIS A 27 -1.61 -12.95 8.96
C HIS A 27 -0.20 -12.47 8.61
N THR A 28 0.25 -11.37 9.20
CA THR A 28 1.56 -10.77 8.93
C THR A 28 2.75 -11.58 9.47
N LYS A 29 2.49 -12.62 10.28
CA LYS A 29 3.50 -13.60 10.68
C LYS A 29 3.81 -14.62 9.59
N GLN A 30 2.92 -14.76 8.61
CA GLN A 30 3.01 -15.78 7.56
C GLN A 30 3.17 -15.16 6.18
N PHE A 31 2.52 -14.01 5.95
CA PHE A 31 2.44 -13.39 4.64
C PHE A 31 3.02 -11.99 4.61
N SER A 32 3.78 -11.71 3.55
CA SER A 32 4.23 -10.35 3.22
C SER A 32 3.23 -9.64 2.32
N HIS A 33 3.24 -8.31 2.38
CA HIS A 33 2.44 -7.44 1.51
C HIS A 33 3.33 -6.33 0.98
N PRO A 34 2.99 -5.69 -0.13
CA PRO A 34 3.79 -4.56 -0.55
C PRO A 34 3.61 -3.40 0.48
N CYS A 35 4.62 -2.56 0.70
CA CYS A 35 4.53 -1.36 1.55
C CYS A 35 3.88 -0.18 0.82
N PRO A 36 2.84 0.50 1.35
CA PRO A 36 2.16 1.62 0.68
C PRO A 36 3.05 2.79 0.26
N TYR A 37 4.29 2.87 0.74
CA TYR A 37 5.27 3.87 0.33
C TYR A 37 6.43 3.30 -0.49
N SER A 38 6.36 2.03 -0.87
CA SER A 38 7.30 1.34 -1.75
C SER A 38 8.76 1.56 -1.30
N GLU A 39 9.64 1.96 -2.21
CA GLU A 39 11.03 2.26 -1.91
C GLU A 39 11.21 3.49 -0.98
N LEU A 40 10.22 4.37 -0.90
CA LEU A 40 10.23 5.62 -0.13
C LEU A 40 9.77 5.44 1.33
N CYS A 41 9.43 4.23 1.75
CA CYS A 41 9.07 3.96 3.13
C CYS A 41 10.23 4.28 4.08
N LYS A 42 9.97 5.16 5.06
CA LYS A 42 10.94 5.54 6.11
C LYS A 42 10.95 4.57 7.29
N ARG A 43 10.06 3.57 7.31
CA ARG A 43 9.84 2.66 8.45
C ARG A 43 10.15 1.20 8.13
N LYS A 44 11.01 0.93 7.14
CA LYS A 44 11.31 -0.44 6.64
C LYS A 44 11.65 -1.42 7.76
N ALA A 45 12.53 -1.01 8.67
CA ALA A 45 12.98 -1.85 9.80
C ALA A 45 11.86 -2.18 10.83
N LYS A 46 10.79 -1.37 10.87
CA LYS A 46 9.68 -1.55 11.81
C LYS A 46 8.56 -2.43 11.28
N GLU A 47 8.52 -2.67 9.96
CA GLU A 47 7.46 -3.43 9.29
C GLU A 47 8.05 -4.55 8.42
N PRO A 48 8.64 -5.59 9.02
CA PRO A 48 9.33 -6.67 8.29
C PRO A 48 8.39 -7.53 7.42
N HIS A 49 7.08 -7.38 7.58
CA HIS A 49 6.07 -8.03 6.76
C HIS A 49 5.70 -7.22 5.51
N LEU A 50 6.33 -6.07 5.30
CA LEU A 50 6.12 -5.25 4.12
C LEU A 50 7.31 -5.34 3.14
N THR A 51 7.04 -5.60 1.87
CA THR A 51 8.02 -5.52 0.79
C THR A 51 8.16 -4.07 0.33
N HIS A 52 9.37 -3.64 -0.01
CA HIS A 52 9.68 -2.24 -0.32
C HIS A 52 10.22 -2.10 -1.75
N GLU A 53 9.63 -2.88 -2.66
CA GLU A 53 9.98 -2.89 -4.07
C GLU A 53 9.74 -1.51 -4.70
N ARG A 54 10.50 -1.20 -5.74
CA ARG A 54 10.45 0.10 -6.39
C ARG A 54 9.16 0.23 -7.21
N HIS A 55 8.36 1.24 -6.93
CA HIS A 55 7.16 1.56 -7.71
C HIS A 55 7.51 2.57 -8.82
N ASN A 56 7.82 2.06 -10.02
CA ASN A 56 8.34 2.84 -11.16
C ASN A 56 7.26 3.68 -11.86
N VAL A 57 6.67 4.63 -11.13
CA VAL A 57 5.65 5.53 -11.65
C VAL A 57 6.12 6.97 -11.67
N LEU A 58 5.56 7.77 -12.58
CA LEU A 58 5.90 9.18 -12.70
C LEU A 58 5.36 9.98 -11.52
N LYS A 59 6.07 11.04 -11.14
CA LYS A 59 5.52 12.03 -10.20
C LYS A 59 4.37 12.78 -10.87
N CYS A 60 3.25 12.93 -10.18
CA CYS A 60 2.13 13.74 -10.66
C CYS A 60 2.56 15.20 -10.81
N THR A 61 2.31 15.80 -11.98
CA THR A 61 2.64 17.21 -12.28
C THR A 61 1.92 18.20 -11.37
N LYS A 62 0.68 17.87 -10.95
CA LYS A 62 -0.12 18.71 -10.05
C LYS A 62 0.18 18.45 -8.56
N ASP A 63 0.89 17.36 -8.24
CA ASP A 63 1.34 16.97 -6.89
C ASP A 63 0.34 17.32 -5.77
N LYS A 64 0.65 18.29 -4.90
CA LYS A 64 -0.19 18.73 -3.77
C LYS A 64 -1.56 19.29 -4.18
N TYR A 65 -1.67 19.88 -5.36
CA TYR A 65 -2.88 20.50 -5.92
C TYR A 65 -3.71 19.56 -6.80
N CYS A 66 -3.30 18.30 -6.93
CA CYS A 66 -4.03 17.36 -7.76
C CYS A 66 -5.39 17.00 -7.16
N SER A 67 -6.46 17.15 -7.95
CA SER A 67 -7.81 16.70 -7.62
C SER A 67 -7.92 15.18 -7.61
N GLU A 68 -7.16 14.50 -8.48
CA GLU A 68 -7.19 13.04 -8.65
C GLU A 68 -6.43 12.28 -7.56
N LYS A 69 -5.87 12.95 -6.55
CA LYS A 69 -5.16 12.28 -5.45
C LYS A 69 -6.06 11.36 -4.60
N ILE A 70 -7.38 11.49 -4.71
CA ILE A 70 -8.39 10.61 -4.10
C ILE A 70 -8.81 9.44 -4.98
N ASN A 71 -8.39 9.45 -6.26
CA ASN A 71 -8.71 8.40 -7.21
C ASN A 71 -7.65 7.29 -7.08
N PRO A 72 -8.04 6.07 -6.68
CA PRO A 72 -7.07 5.01 -6.41
C PRO A 72 -6.33 4.55 -7.67
N ILE A 73 -6.97 4.61 -8.85
CA ILE A 73 -6.34 4.27 -10.13
C ILE A 73 -5.28 5.32 -10.48
N HIS A 74 -5.57 6.60 -10.26
CA HIS A 74 -4.58 7.68 -10.45
C HIS A 74 -3.39 7.47 -9.52
N ARG A 75 -3.62 7.08 -8.26
CA ARG A 75 -2.56 6.83 -7.28
C ARG A 75 -1.68 5.64 -7.66
N ALA A 76 -2.25 4.60 -8.23
CA ALA A 76 -1.49 3.47 -8.77
C ALA A 76 -0.59 3.85 -9.96
N ASN A 77 -0.92 4.90 -10.72
CA ASN A 77 -0.14 5.31 -11.90
C ASN A 77 0.75 6.55 -11.68
N TYR A 78 0.50 7.33 -10.63
CA TYR A 78 1.21 8.57 -10.38
C TYR A 78 1.52 8.76 -8.90
N ARG A 79 2.79 9.04 -8.63
CA ARG A 79 3.28 9.31 -7.28
C ARG A 79 3.01 10.75 -6.85
N HIS A 80 2.67 10.91 -5.57
CA HIS A 80 2.49 12.21 -4.92
C HIS A 80 3.42 12.35 -3.71
N THR A 81 3.91 13.57 -3.48
CA THR A 81 4.74 13.88 -2.32
C THR A 81 3.97 13.64 -1.01
N ASN A 82 4.60 12.95 -0.05
CA ASN A 82 4.04 12.64 1.28
C ASN A 82 2.72 11.85 1.27
N LEU A 83 2.42 11.15 0.19
CA LEU A 83 1.25 10.30 0.05
C LEU A 83 1.68 8.89 -0.36
N PRO A 84 0.95 7.84 0.06
CA PRO A 84 1.28 6.49 -0.35
C PRO A 84 1.10 6.29 -1.86
N ASP A 85 1.86 5.39 -2.46
CA ASP A 85 1.69 4.98 -3.85
C ASP A 85 0.33 4.29 -4.05
N TYR A 86 -0.09 3.44 -3.12
CA TYR A 86 -1.40 2.81 -3.15
C TYR A 86 -2.17 3.00 -1.86
N LEU A 87 -3.49 3.07 -2.01
CA LEU A 87 -4.41 3.18 -0.90
C LEU A 87 -4.56 1.83 -0.19
N SER A 88 -4.99 1.86 1.06
CA SER A 88 -5.33 0.64 1.82
C SER A 88 -6.75 0.19 1.48
N LEU A 89 -7.02 -1.10 1.45
CA LEU A 89 -8.39 -1.56 1.24
C LEU A 89 -9.28 -1.18 2.44
N CYS A 90 -10.41 -0.53 2.17
CA CYS A 90 -11.40 -0.21 3.17
C CYS A 90 -12.09 -1.50 3.66
N ARG A 91 -12.16 -1.71 4.97
CA ARG A 91 -12.88 -2.87 5.56
C ARG A 91 -14.38 -2.85 5.31
N LYS A 92 -14.98 -1.67 5.12
CA LYS A 92 -16.41 -1.54 4.80
C LYS A 92 -16.71 -1.74 3.32
N GLN A 93 -15.71 -1.68 2.44
CA GLN A 93 -15.83 -1.89 1.00
C GLN A 93 -17.06 -1.15 0.40
N SER A 94 -17.93 -1.86 -0.31
CA SER A 94 -19.16 -1.32 -0.91
C SER A 94 -20.16 -0.74 0.11
N ASN A 95 -20.09 -1.16 1.38
CA ASN A 95 -20.92 -0.64 2.46
C ASN A 95 -20.31 0.63 3.12
N CYS A 96 -19.19 1.14 2.60
CA CYS A 96 -18.58 2.35 3.13
C CYS A 96 -19.38 3.59 2.68
N GLN A 97 -19.85 4.37 3.65
CA GLN A 97 -20.53 5.65 3.42
C GLN A 97 -19.62 6.87 3.70
N ASP A 98 -18.35 6.66 4.06
CA ASP A 98 -17.42 7.74 4.35
C ASP A 98 -16.90 8.37 3.05
N THR A 99 -17.47 9.50 2.69
CA THR A 99 -17.11 10.28 1.49
C THR A 99 -16.05 11.35 1.79
N SER A 100 -15.56 11.43 3.03
CA SER A 100 -14.62 12.48 3.44
C SER A 100 -13.30 12.39 2.67
N LEU A 101 -12.69 13.56 2.41
CA LEU A 101 -11.37 13.64 1.79
C LEU A 101 -10.34 12.82 2.57
N LYS A 102 -10.39 12.88 3.91
CA LYS A 102 -9.47 12.17 4.81
C LYS A 102 -9.54 10.64 4.63
N HIS A 103 -10.73 10.11 4.36
CA HIS A 103 -10.92 8.70 4.06
C HIS A 103 -10.42 8.36 2.66
N ARG A 104 -10.86 9.11 1.64
CA ARG A 104 -10.58 8.84 0.23
C ARG A 104 -9.10 8.98 -0.15
N ILE A 105 -8.30 9.75 0.60
CA ILE A 105 -6.83 9.80 0.39
C ILE A 105 -6.08 8.59 0.97
N LYS A 106 -6.75 7.77 1.79
CA LYS A 106 -6.16 6.62 2.49
C LYS A 106 -6.71 5.28 2.02
N TYR A 107 -7.97 5.23 1.62
CA TYR A 107 -8.67 3.99 1.37
C TYR A 107 -9.28 3.91 -0.03
N PHE A 108 -9.26 2.70 -0.58
CA PHE A 108 -10.02 2.31 -1.77
C PHE A 108 -11.02 1.20 -1.39
N HIS A 109 -12.01 0.94 -2.24
CA HIS A 109 -13.17 0.07 -1.97
C HIS A 109 -13.25 -1.14 -2.90
N GLY A 110 -12.12 -1.53 -3.50
CA GLY A 110 -12.03 -2.70 -4.38
C GLY A 110 -12.01 -2.36 -5.87
N GLU A 111 -11.81 -1.09 -6.22
CA GLU A 111 -11.54 -0.67 -7.59
C GLU A 111 -10.38 -1.49 -8.16
N THR A 112 -10.50 -1.93 -9.43
CA THR A 112 -9.45 -2.66 -10.11
C THR A 112 -8.28 -1.72 -10.42
N LEU A 113 -7.21 -1.86 -9.65
CA LEU A 113 -5.98 -1.11 -9.83
C LEU A 113 -5.11 -1.80 -10.87
N PRO A 114 -4.39 -1.02 -11.72
CA PRO A 114 -3.36 -1.57 -12.57
C PRO A 114 -2.27 -2.13 -11.65
N LEU A 115 -2.30 -3.44 -11.43
CA LEU A 115 -1.22 -4.14 -10.75
C LEU A 115 -0.01 -4.05 -11.68
N ILE A 116 1.05 -3.42 -11.22
CA ILE A 116 2.33 -3.43 -11.94
C ILE A 116 2.75 -4.91 -12.00
N LYS A 117 2.83 -5.43 -13.22
CA LYS A 117 3.41 -6.73 -13.54
C LYS A 117 4.93 -6.64 -13.47
#